data_AF-A0AAI8BJG6-F1
#
_entry.id   AF-A0AAI8BJG6-F1
#
_cell.length_a   1.000
_cell.length_b   1.000
_cell.length_c   1.000
_cell.angle_alpha   90.00
_cell.angle_beta   90.00
_cell.angle_gamma   90.00
#
_symmetry.space_group_name_H-M   'P 1'
#
loop_
_entity.id
_entity.type
_entity.pdbx_description
1 polymer ?
#
loop_
_entity_poly.entity_id
_entity_poly.type
_entity_poly.pdbx_seq_one_letter_code
_entity_poly.pdbx_strand_id
1 'polypeptide(L)'
;MFNDDVTQNERKERLKILIDDLNIDTRVMGTTVDARINIIIDSLKNISKIESNILSSAGYDAFLEKINEFFNKYKSNDSFFSLIREQFEIEDIEKIDSNKLRQLSITPYDILYIVDNQDVKEIAKYFSLSNRGNIRANIIGSFNDATDKLIENYDLLANRDINALSAKGLSLSEAEIGTKFEEATRSMLEQLGLNVDEELRKEINTVKDKVDLIISTSDDDVIIGEMKTYKGGGYSSYSSIARQTKSYVKLCEQHGKNVTQVLVIAPDFTDDFIEHAELDPDINISILEAQGLYEIYQAYKSKKKSKI
;
A
#
# COMPACT_ATOMS: atom_id res chain seq x y z
N MET A 1 29.86 29.01 -0.42
CA MET A 1 29.98 30.31 0.25
C MET A 1 29.34 31.36 -0.65
N PHE A 2 28.39 32.14 -0.14
CA PHE A 2 27.81 33.27 -0.90
C PHE A 2 28.81 34.44 -0.89
N ASN A 3 28.94 35.15 -2.01
CA ASN A 3 29.68 36.42 -2.05
C ASN A 3 29.04 37.43 -1.07
N ASP A 4 29.88 38.23 -0.42
CA ASP A 4 29.46 39.21 0.59
C ASP A 4 28.53 40.30 0.04
N ASP A 5 28.41 40.43 -1.29
CA ASP A 5 27.57 41.41 -1.98
C ASP A 5 26.09 41.02 -2.16
N VAL A 6 25.68 39.80 -1.76
CA VAL A 6 24.30 39.34 -2.00
C VAL A 6 23.37 39.77 -0.86
N THR A 7 22.36 40.60 -1.18
CA THR A 7 21.37 41.11 -0.24
C THR A 7 20.47 40.02 0.34
N GLN A 8 19.87 40.26 1.51
CA GLN A 8 18.93 39.30 2.11
C GLN A 8 17.71 38.99 1.21
N ASN A 9 17.27 39.94 0.40
CA ASN A 9 16.15 39.73 -0.52
C ASN A 9 16.54 38.82 -1.68
N GLU A 10 17.74 38.98 -2.25
CA GLU A 10 18.25 38.08 -3.30
C GLU A 10 18.47 36.66 -2.77
N ARG A 11 18.96 36.52 -1.52
CA ARG A 11 19.08 35.20 -0.87
C ARG A 11 17.71 34.53 -0.70
N LYS A 12 16.70 35.28 -0.25
CA LYS A 12 15.33 34.79 -0.14
C LYS A 12 14.77 34.37 -1.50
N GLU A 13 14.96 35.16 -2.55
CA GLU A 13 14.46 34.83 -3.89
C GLU A 13 15.13 33.58 -4.45
N ARG A 14 16.44 33.42 -4.25
CA ARG A 14 17.14 32.21 -4.67
C ARG A 14 16.64 30.96 -3.92
N LEU A 15 16.34 31.07 -2.63
CA LEU A 15 15.73 29.98 -1.87
C LEU A 15 14.30 29.68 -2.31
N LYS A 16 13.55 30.69 -2.76
CA LYS A 16 12.22 30.47 -3.36
C LYS A 16 12.33 29.67 -4.64
N ILE A 17 13.21 30.08 -5.56
CA ILE A 17 13.47 29.34 -6.80
C ILE A 17 13.86 27.89 -6.47
N LEU A 18 14.72 27.68 -5.46
CA LEU A 18 15.11 26.34 -5.05
C LEU A 18 13.94 25.52 -4.47
N ILE A 19 13.04 26.13 -3.70
CA ILE A 19 11.81 25.48 -3.21
C ILE A 19 10.91 25.07 -4.38
N ASP A 20 10.74 25.97 -5.35
CA ASP A 20 9.93 25.73 -6.55
C ASP A 20 10.56 24.64 -7.44
N ASP A 21 11.89 24.68 -7.66
CA ASP A 21 12.63 23.70 -8.47
C ASP A 21 12.60 22.29 -7.84
N LEU A 22 12.65 22.22 -6.50
CA LEU A 22 12.52 20.97 -5.76
C LEU A 22 11.06 20.50 -5.62
N ASN A 23 10.09 21.25 -6.15
CA ASN A 23 8.64 21.02 -5.97
C ASN A 23 8.25 20.78 -4.50
N ILE A 24 8.85 21.52 -3.56
CA ILE A 24 8.52 21.39 -2.14
C ILE A 24 7.16 22.04 -1.88
N ASP A 25 6.15 21.22 -1.58
CA ASP A 25 4.82 21.71 -1.23
C ASP A 25 4.82 22.30 0.20
N THR A 26 4.87 23.64 0.28
CA THR A 26 4.82 24.37 1.55
C THR A 26 3.66 25.36 1.57
N ARG A 27 2.83 25.28 2.62
CA ARG A 27 1.73 26.23 2.83
C ARG A 27 2.20 27.65 3.15
N VAL A 28 3.42 27.80 3.67
CA VAL A 28 3.99 29.08 4.10
C VAL A 28 5.45 29.18 3.68
N MET A 29 5.75 30.17 2.85
CA MET A 29 7.08 30.37 2.24
C MET A 29 8.18 30.89 3.18
N GLY A 30 7.87 31.19 4.46
CA GLY A 30 8.82 31.80 5.39
C GLY A 30 9.21 33.25 5.05
N THR A 31 9.23 34.12 6.05
CA THR A 31 9.53 35.56 5.89
C THR A 31 11.02 35.90 6.00
N THR A 32 11.82 35.01 6.62
CA THR A 32 13.27 35.15 6.80
C THR A 32 14.05 34.14 5.94
N VAL A 33 15.34 34.41 5.73
CA VAL A 33 16.26 33.48 5.05
C VAL A 33 16.31 32.14 5.81
N ASP A 34 16.47 32.18 7.13
CA ASP A 34 16.54 30.97 7.97
C ASP A 34 15.26 30.16 7.94
N ALA A 35 14.08 30.81 7.91
CA ALA A 35 12.81 30.10 7.78
C ALA A 35 12.73 29.32 6.46
N ARG A 36 13.20 29.91 5.35
CA ARG A 36 13.25 29.22 4.04
C ARG A 36 14.25 28.09 4.02
N ILE A 37 15.44 28.28 4.63
CA ILE A 37 16.43 27.21 4.77
C ILE A 37 15.85 26.05 5.57
N ASN A 38 15.18 26.32 6.69
CA ASN A 38 14.56 25.29 7.51
C ASN A 38 13.45 24.55 6.77
N ILE A 39 12.60 25.23 5.99
CA ILE A 39 11.60 24.56 5.13
C ILE A 39 12.28 23.53 4.20
N ILE A 40 13.38 23.92 3.55
CA ILE A 40 14.11 23.02 2.65
C ILE A 40 14.73 21.86 3.44
N ILE A 41 15.43 22.15 4.54
CA ILE A 41 16.09 21.12 5.37
C ILE A 41 15.07 20.13 5.92
N ASP A 42 13.95 20.62 6.45
CA ASP A 42 12.90 19.76 7.01
C ASP A 42 12.22 18.95 5.91
N SER A 43 12.00 19.52 4.72
CA SER A 43 11.52 18.77 3.56
C SER A 43 12.48 17.65 3.19
N LEU A 44 13.77 17.95 3.05
CA LEU A 44 14.79 16.95 2.67
C LEU A 44 14.99 15.87 3.74
N LYS A 45 14.93 16.22 5.02
CA LYS A 45 14.99 15.24 6.12
C LYS A 45 13.82 14.27 6.12
N ASN A 46 12.65 14.74 5.71
CA ASN A 46 11.44 13.94 5.71
C ASN A 46 11.11 13.32 4.35
N ILE A 47 11.80 13.70 3.27
CA ILE A 47 11.46 13.30 1.90
C ILE A 47 11.47 11.78 1.75
N SER A 48 12.51 11.11 2.24
CA SER A 48 12.62 9.65 2.21
C SER A 48 11.46 8.98 2.96
N LYS A 49 11.03 9.53 4.10
CA LYS A 49 9.89 9.01 4.87
C LYS A 49 8.54 9.27 4.21
N ILE A 50 8.41 10.37 3.46
CA ILE A 50 7.21 10.72 2.71
C ILE A 50 7.12 9.85 1.47
N GLU A 51 8.20 9.73 0.71
CA GLU A 51 8.28 8.95 -0.53
C GLU A 51 8.22 7.45 -0.25
N SER A 52 8.81 6.96 0.85
CA SER A 52 8.71 5.55 1.23
C SER A 52 7.26 5.13 1.49
N ASN A 53 6.39 6.04 1.90
CA ASN A 53 4.99 5.74 2.24
C ASN A 53 3.98 6.30 1.23
N ILE A 54 4.44 6.67 0.03
CA ILE A 54 3.56 7.29 -0.97
C ILE A 54 2.55 6.31 -1.59
N LEU A 55 2.92 5.03 -1.65
CA LEU A 55 2.03 3.93 -2.02
C LEU A 55 1.93 2.95 -0.84
N SER A 56 0.81 2.24 -0.72
CA SER A 56 0.73 1.01 0.08
C SER A 56 1.63 -0.07 -0.53
N SER A 57 1.89 -1.17 0.18
CA SER A 57 2.64 -2.29 -0.41
C SER A 57 1.91 -2.86 -1.64
N ALA A 58 0.58 -2.97 -1.54
CA ALA A 58 -0.27 -3.35 -2.65
C ALA A 58 -0.21 -2.38 -3.84
N GLY A 59 -0.29 -1.07 -3.59
CA GLY A 59 -0.21 -0.06 -4.64
C GLY A 59 1.16 -0.06 -5.33
N TYR A 60 2.22 -0.32 -4.57
CA TYR A 60 3.58 -0.41 -5.10
C TYR A 60 3.79 -1.70 -5.92
N ASP A 61 3.31 -2.85 -5.45
CA ASP A 61 3.33 -4.10 -6.24
C ASP A 61 2.54 -3.92 -7.56
N ALA A 62 1.35 -3.32 -7.52
CA ALA A 62 0.56 -3.02 -8.72
C ALA A 62 1.28 -2.06 -9.69
N PHE A 63 1.98 -1.06 -9.15
CA PHE A 63 2.83 -0.14 -9.93
C PHE A 63 3.96 -0.89 -10.65
N LEU A 64 4.67 -1.78 -9.95
CA LEU A 64 5.76 -2.56 -10.53
C LEU A 64 5.26 -3.49 -11.65
N GLU A 65 4.18 -4.22 -11.39
CA GLU A 65 3.57 -5.12 -12.37
C GLU A 65 3.12 -4.38 -13.62
N LYS A 66 2.43 -3.24 -13.45
CA LYS A 66 1.90 -2.48 -14.59
C LYS A 66 2.99 -1.87 -15.47
N ILE A 67 4.10 -1.44 -14.89
CA ILE A 67 5.26 -1.00 -15.67
C ILE A 67 5.92 -2.19 -16.35
N ASN A 68 6.08 -3.32 -15.66
CA ASN A 68 6.61 -4.54 -16.27
C ASN A 68 5.76 -5.00 -17.47
N GLU A 69 4.42 -4.91 -17.40
CA GLU A 69 3.52 -5.15 -18.54
C GLU A 69 3.82 -4.22 -19.73
N PHE A 70 4.06 -2.93 -19.48
CA PHE A 70 4.45 -1.97 -20.52
C PHE A 70 5.76 -2.39 -21.18
N PHE A 71 6.80 -2.72 -20.39
CA PHE A 71 8.09 -3.16 -20.91
C PHE A 71 7.96 -4.45 -21.73
N ASN A 72 7.27 -5.47 -21.20
CA ASN A 72 7.04 -6.73 -21.92
C ASN A 72 6.33 -6.51 -23.27
N LYS A 73 5.41 -5.54 -23.33
CA LYS A 73 4.62 -5.26 -24.54
C LYS A 73 5.35 -4.42 -25.57
N TYR A 74 6.15 -3.44 -25.14
CA TYR A 74 6.71 -2.41 -26.03
C TYR A 74 8.24 -2.38 -26.09
N LYS A 75 8.92 -3.09 -25.18
CA LYS A 75 10.38 -3.13 -25.02
C LYS A 75 10.84 -4.58 -24.91
N SER A 76 10.74 -5.31 -26.00
CA SER A 76 10.91 -6.77 -26.08
C SER A 76 12.30 -7.33 -25.71
N ASN A 77 13.31 -6.47 -25.46
CA ASN A 77 14.68 -6.89 -25.18
C ASN A 77 15.18 -6.56 -23.76
N ASP A 78 14.46 -5.73 -22.99
CA ASP A 78 14.84 -5.32 -21.64
C ASP A 78 13.70 -5.62 -20.67
N SER A 79 13.89 -6.57 -19.76
CA SER A 79 12.95 -6.77 -18.66
C SER A 79 13.08 -5.59 -17.70
N PHE A 80 11.96 -4.96 -17.36
CA PHE A 80 11.92 -3.89 -16.36
C PHE A 80 12.59 -4.31 -15.04
N PHE A 81 12.39 -5.57 -14.62
CA PHE A 81 13.04 -6.09 -13.43
C PHE A 81 14.56 -6.28 -13.60
N SER A 82 15.04 -6.64 -14.79
CA SER A 82 16.49 -6.66 -15.07
C SER A 82 17.11 -5.27 -14.94
N LEU A 83 16.43 -4.23 -15.41
CA LEU A 83 16.89 -2.84 -15.23
C LEU A 83 16.97 -2.48 -13.74
N ILE A 84 15.95 -2.83 -12.95
CA ILE A 84 15.96 -2.61 -11.49
C ILE A 84 17.16 -3.35 -10.85
N ARG A 85 17.41 -4.60 -11.23
CA ARG A 85 18.56 -5.37 -10.70
C ARG A 85 19.89 -4.71 -11.00
N GLU A 86 20.10 -4.29 -12.24
CA GLU A 86 21.33 -3.65 -12.66
C GLU A 86 21.55 -2.33 -11.91
N GLN A 87 20.52 -1.50 -11.81
CA GLN A 87 20.66 -0.15 -11.23
C GLN A 87 20.77 -0.15 -9.70
N PHE A 88 20.20 -1.15 -9.01
CA PHE A 88 20.22 -1.24 -7.56
C PHE A 88 21.06 -2.41 -7.02
N GLU A 89 21.82 -3.07 -7.90
CA GLU A 89 22.71 -4.21 -7.58
C GLU A 89 21.99 -5.33 -6.81
N ILE A 90 20.73 -5.62 -7.17
CA ILE A 90 19.91 -6.67 -6.53
C ILE A 90 20.22 -8.02 -7.19
N GLU A 91 20.61 -9.01 -6.38
CA GLU A 91 20.95 -10.35 -6.88
C GLU A 91 19.76 -11.02 -7.60
N ASP A 92 20.06 -11.84 -8.61
CA ASP A 92 19.04 -12.51 -9.44
C ASP A 92 18.11 -13.43 -8.65
N ILE A 93 18.61 -14.00 -7.55
CA ILE A 93 17.85 -14.89 -6.67
C ILE A 93 16.78 -14.14 -5.86
N GLU A 94 16.99 -12.84 -5.61
CA GLU A 94 16.09 -12.05 -4.79
C GLU A 94 14.86 -11.62 -5.58
N LYS A 95 13.68 -11.81 -5.02
CA LYS A 95 12.46 -11.33 -5.65
C LYS A 95 12.38 -9.81 -5.57
N ILE A 96 12.03 -9.16 -6.68
CA ILE A 96 11.71 -7.72 -6.69
C ILE A 96 10.22 -7.56 -6.39
N ASP A 97 9.92 -7.05 -5.22
CA ASP A 97 8.60 -6.58 -4.82
C ASP A 97 8.70 -5.38 -3.87
N SER A 98 7.56 -4.80 -3.52
CA SER A 98 7.49 -3.59 -2.68
C SER A 98 8.21 -3.74 -1.35
N ASN A 99 8.18 -4.93 -0.73
CA ASN A 99 8.89 -5.17 0.53
C ASN A 99 10.40 -5.09 0.36
N LYS A 100 10.94 -5.84 -0.60
CA LYS A 100 12.38 -5.86 -0.84
C LYS A 100 12.91 -4.46 -1.16
N LEU A 101 12.19 -3.73 -2.00
CA LEU A 101 12.56 -2.37 -2.36
C LEU A 101 12.50 -1.43 -1.15
N ARG A 102 11.47 -1.53 -0.29
CA ARG A 102 11.38 -0.75 0.95
C ARG A 102 12.52 -1.06 1.93
N GLN A 103 12.93 -2.32 2.08
CA GLN A 103 14.07 -2.70 2.92
C GLN A 103 15.36 -2.03 2.45
N LEU A 104 15.53 -1.89 1.14
CA LEU A 104 16.64 -1.17 0.51
C LEU A 104 16.43 0.35 0.48
N SER A 105 15.35 0.86 1.08
CA SER A 105 14.94 2.28 1.03
C SER A 105 14.74 2.81 -0.39
N ILE A 106 14.38 1.95 -1.33
CA ILE A 106 14.06 2.29 -2.72
C ILE A 106 12.57 2.63 -2.80
N THR A 107 12.28 3.80 -3.35
CA THR A 107 10.92 4.36 -3.46
C THR A 107 10.36 4.19 -4.88
N PRO A 108 9.02 4.32 -5.07
CA PRO A 108 8.44 4.34 -6.41
C PRO A 108 9.02 5.43 -7.32
N TYR A 109 9.50 6.55 -6.75
CA TYR A 109 10.18 7.59 -7.51
C TYR A 109 11.52 7.11 -8.04
N ASP A 110 12.34 6.47 -7.22
CA ASP A 110 13.64 5.93 -7.63
C ASP A 110 13.48 4.96 -8.82
N ILE A 111 12.43 4.12 -8.77
CA ILE A 111 12.05 3.22 -9.86
C ILE A 111 11.67 3.97 -11.15
N LEU A 112 11.03 5.14 -11.08
CA LEU A 112 10.77 5.95 -12.28
C LEU A 112 11.99 6.77 -12.74
N TYR A 113 12.98 6.98 -11.88
CA TYR A 113 14.20 7.72 -12.22
C TYR A 113 15.23 6.87 -12.97
N ILE A 114 15.20 5.55 -12.80
CA ILE A 114 15.99 4.63 -13.66
C ILE A 114 15.42 4.51 -15.08
N VAL A 115 14.15 4.88 -15.29
CA VAL A 115 13.49 4.86 -16.60
C VAL A 115 13.74 6.19 -17.32
N ASP A 116 14.13 6.12 -18.59
CA ASP A 116 14.40 7.30 -19.39
C ASP A 116 13.15 8.19 -19.57
N ASN A 117 13.37 9.49 -19.77
CA ASN A 117 12.28 10.46 -19.83
C ASN A 117 11.32 10.24 -21.02
N GLN A 118 11.76 9.61 -22.10
CA GLN A 118 10.88 9.31 -23.23
C GLN A 118 9.98 8.13 -22.89
N ASP A 119 10.53 7.09 -22.28
CA ASP A 119 9.76 5.94 -21.81
C ASP A 119 8.79 6.31 -20.70
N VAL A 120 9.15 7.20 -19.77
CA VAL A 120 8.21 7.72 -18.75
C VAL A 120 6.98 8.40 -19.40
N LYS A 121 7.16 9.12 -20.52
CA LYS A 121 6.02 9.72 -21.25
C LYS A 121 5.16 8.68 -21.95
N GLU A 122 5.76 7.61 -22.50
CA GLU A 122 5.02 6.52 -23.13
C GLU A 122 4.29 5.66 -22.09
N ILE A 123 4.88 5.43 -20.91
CA ILE A 123 4.21 4.79 -19.76
C ILE A 123 3.00 5.61 -19.32
N ALA A 124 3.16 6.93 -19.13
CA ALA A 124 2.05 7.80 -18.76
C ALA A 124 0.91 7.73 -19.79
N LYS A 125 1.23 7.72 -21.09
CA LYS A 125 0.25 7.55 -22.17
C LYS A 125 -0.41 6.18 -22.15
N TYR A 126 0.35 5.12 -21.90
CA TYR A 126 -0.16 3.75 -21.75
C TYR A 126 -1.14 3.64 -20.57
N PHE A 127 -0.91 4.39 -19.49
CA PHE A 127 -1.82 4.50 -18.35
C PHE A 127 -2.96 5.50 -18.58
N SER A 128 -3.06 6.11 -19.77
CA SER A 128 -4.05 7.15 -20.10
C SER A 128 -3.97 8.39 -19.20
N LEU A 129 -2.78 8.73 -18.74
CA LEU A 129 -2.49 9.88 -17.88
C LEU A 129 -2.06 11.12 -18.69
N SER A 130 -2.24 12.28 -18.07
CA SER A 130 -1.79 13.56 -18.63
C SER A 130 -0.28 13.72 -18.50
N ASN A 131 0.35 14.19 -19.59
CA ASN A 131 1.77 14.60 -19.61
C ASN A 131 2.00 16.03 -19.09
N ARG A 132 0.98 16.68 -18.51
CA ARG A 132 1.11 18.02 -17.90
C ARG A 132 1.61 17.91 -16.45
N GLY A 133 2.51 18.81 -16.06
CA GLY A 133 3.08 18.83 -14.72
C GLY A 133 4.13 17.74 -14.52
N ASN A 134 4.29 17.26 -13.28
CA ASN A 134 5.24 16.21 -12.97
C ASN A 134 4.68 14.83 -13.35
N ILE A 135 5.13 14.32 -14.51
CA ILE A 135 4.65 13.05 -15.08
C ILE A 135 4.90 11.87 -14.14
N ARG A 136 6.06 11.83 -13.46
CA ARG A 136 6.39 10.74 -12.51
C ARG A 136 5.45 10.75 -11.31
N ALA A 137 5.19 11.92 -10.75
CA ALA A 137 4.21 12.08 -9.68
C ALA A 137 2.79 11.71 -10.12
N ASN A 138 2.38 12.05 -11.35
CA ASN A 138 1.09 11.65 -11.89
C ASN A 138 0.96 10.13 -12.02
N ILE A 139 2.01 9.46 -12.50
CA ILE A 139 2.06 7.99 -12.60
C ILE A 139 1.88 7.37 -11.21
N ILE A 140 2.71 7.76 -10.24
CA ILE A 140 2.65 7.22 -8.87
C ILE A 140 1.28 7.51 -8.24
N GLY A 141 0.81 8.75 -8.34
CA GLY A 141 -0.48 9.17 -7.78
C GLY A 141 -1.67 8.36 -8.31
N SER A 142 -1.62 7.91 -9.57
CA SER A 142 -2.71 7.10 -10.15
C SER A 142 -2.94 5.76 -9.44
N PHE A 143 -1.90 5.18 -8.83
CA PHE A 143 -2.03 3.93 -8.06
C PHE A 143 -2.58 4.20 -6.66
N ASN A 144 -2.27 5.35 -6.07
CA ASN A 144 -2.85 5.75 -4.80
C ASN A 144 -4.35 6.03 -4.95
N ASP A 145 -4.74 6.77 -6.00
CA ASP A 145 -6.15 7.05 -6.32
C ASP A 145 -6.96 5.76 -6.54
N ALA A 146 -6.35 4.74 -7.15
CA ALA A 146 -6.99 3.45 -7.37
C ALA A 146 -7.27 2.74 -6.04
N THR A 147 -6.28 2.66 -5.15
CA THR A 147 -6.45 2.05 -3.83
C THR A 147 -7.41 2.86 -2.95
N ASP A 148 -7.34 4.19 -2.97
CA ASP A 148 -8.25 5.06 -2.22
C ASP A 148 -9.70 4.87 -2.68
N LYS A 149 -9.96 4.72 -3.99
CA LYS A 149 -11.32 4.39 -4.49
C LYS A 149 -11.81 3.04 -4.00
N LEU A 150 -10.94 2.04 -3.88
CA LEU A 150 -11.33 0.74 -3.30
C LEU A 150 -11.72 0.91 -1.83
N ILE A 151 -10.95 1.66 -1.06
CA ILE A 151 -11.23 1.96 0.36
C ILE A 151 -12.52 2.76 0.52
N GLU A 152 -12.78 3.77 -0.31
CA GLU A 152 -14.01 4.56 -0.28
C GLU A 152 -15.27 3.73 -0.56
N ASN A 153 -15.12 2.62 -1.29
CA ASN A 153 -16.20 1.69 -1.63
C ASN A 153 -16.03 0.32 -0.94
N TYR A 154 -15.35 0.31 0.21
CA TYR A 154 -14.98 -0.92 0.92
C TYR A 154 -16.17 -1.81 1.29
N ASP A 155 -17.27 -1.20 1.75
CA ASP A 155 -18.51 -1.92 2.05
C ASP A 155 -19.10 -2.61 0.81
N LEU A 156 -19.08 -1.96 -0.36
CA LEU A 156 -19.56 -2.55 -1.60
C LEU A 156 -18.67 -3.70 -2.07
N LEU A 157 -17.35 -3.62 -1.85
CA LEU A 157 -16.41 -4.71 -2.10
C LEU A 157 -16.73 -5.91 -1.19
N ALA A 158 -16.92 -5.66 0.11
CA ALA A 158 -17.25 -6.68 1.09
C ALA A 158 -18.52 -7.45 0.65
N ASN A 159 -19.56 -6.70 0.28
CA ASN A 159 -20.88 -7.22 -0.11
C ASN A 159 -20.94 -7.80 -1.55
N ARG A 160 -19.83 -7.76 -2.30
CA ARG A 160 -19.76 -8.17 -3.72
C ARG A 160 -20.79 -7.46 -4.61
N ASP A 161 -21.09 -6.18 -4.36
CA ASP A 161 -22.06 -5.41 -5.15
C ASP A 161 -21.42 -4.82 -6.41
N ILE A 162 -21.20 -5.67 -7.42
CA ILE A 162 -20.61 -5.28 -8.72
C ILE A 162 -21.39 -4.14 -9.39
N ASN A 163 -22.72 -4.15 -9.26
CA ASN A 163 -23.54 -3.15 -9.93
C ASN A 163 -23.31 -1.76 -9.32
N ALA A 164 -23.28 -1.68 -7.99
CA ALA A 164 -22.97 -0.44 -7.30
C ALA A 164 -21.51 0.00 -7.52
N LEU A 165 -20.56 -0.94 -7.50
CA LEU A 165 -19.14 -0.65 -7.80
C LEU A 165 -18.97 -0.07 -9.21
N SER A 166 -19.60 -0.68 -10.21
CA SER A 166 -19.56 -0.20 -11.60
C SER A 166 -20.18 1.20 -11.74
N ALA A 167 -21.31 1.47 -11.06
CA ALA A 167 -21.92 2.79 -11.01
C ALA A 167 -21.03 3.87 -10.35
N LYS A 168 -20.07 3.46 -9.50
CA LYS A 168 -19.05 4.31 -8.88
C LYS A 168 -17.75 4.40 -9.70
N GLY A 169 -17.72 3.81 -10.89
CA GLY A 169 -16.56 3.83 -11.79
C GLY A 169 -15.51 2.76 -11.47
N LEU A 170 -15.83 1.76 -10.65
CA LEU A 170 -15.00 0.59 -10.38
C LEU A 170 -15.51 -0.60 -11.20
N SER A 171 -14.93 -0.78 -12.39
CA SER A 171 -15.24 -1.92 -13.25
C SER A 171 -14.40 -3.14 -12.85
N LEU A 172 -14.91 -3.92 -11.90
CA LEU A 172 -14.27 -5.17 -11.42
C LEU A 172 -15.05 -6.40 -11.90
N SER A 173 -14.35 -7.47 -12.23
CA SER A 173 -14.96 -8.78 -12.45
C SER A 173 -15.22 -9.51 -11.12
N GLU A 174 -16.14 -10.47 -11.13
CA GLU A 174 -16.50 -11.28 -9.96
C GLU A 174 -15.29 -12.01 -9.34
N ALA A 175 -14.33 -12.41 -10.17
CA ALA A 175 -13.10 -13.09 -9.74
C ALA A 175 -12.13 -12.15 -9.01
N GLU A 176 -12.19 -10.84 -9.27
CA GLU A 176 -11.26 -9.86 -8.72
C GLU A 176 -11.73 -9.30 -7.37
N ILE A 177 -13.03 -9.38 -7.04
CA ILE A 177 -13.59 -8.75 -5.84
C ILE A 177 -12.89 -9.20 -4.57
N GLY A 178 -12.68 -10.50 -4.38
CA GLY A 178 -12.02 -11.04 -3.19
C GLY A 178 -10.63 -10.44 -3.02
N THR A 179 -9.81 -10.52 -4.06
CA THR A 179 -8.47 -9.96 -4.09
C THR A 179 -8.45 -8.45 -3.85
N LYS A 180 -9.41 -7.70 -4.43
CA LYS A 180 -9.50 -6.24 -4.24
C LYS A 180 -10.00 -5.86 -2.85
N PHE A 181 -10.84 -6.68 -2.24
CA PHE A 181 -11.23 -6.52 -0.84
C PHE A 181 -10.04 -6.76 0.10
N GLU A 182 -9.24 -7.81 -0.14
CA GLU A 182 -7.99 -8.04 0.60
C GLU A 182 -7.01 -6.86 0.42
N GLU A 183 -6.86 -6.36 -0.80
CA GLU A 183 -5.99 -5.23 -1.14
C GLU A 183 -6.36 -3.98 -0.34
N ALA A 184 -7.65 -3.61 -0.34
CA ALA A 184 -8.16 -2.47 0.42
C ALA A 184 -7.97 -2.68 1.93
N THR A 185 -8.20 -3.90 2.42
CA THR A 185 -8.03 -4.27 3.83
C THR A 185 -6.57 -4.09 4.26
N ARG A 186 -5.62 -4.66 3.53
CA ARG A 186 -4.18 -4.53 3.80
C ARG A 186 -3.76 -3.06 3.82
N SER A 187 -4.17 -2.29 2.81
CA SER A 187 -3.86 -0.86 2.73
C SER A 187 -4.41 -0.06 3.92
N MET A 188 -5.64 -0.33 4.38
CA MET A 188 -6.18 0.34 5.57
C MET A 188 -5.39 0.00 6.83
N LEU A 189 -4.99 -1.26 7.01
CA LEU A 189 -4.22 -1.71 8.18
C LEU A 189 -2.80 -1.10 8.19
N GLU A 190 -2.13 -1.06 7.03
CA GLU A 190 -0.85 -0.35 6.87
C GLU A 190 -0.99 1.13 7.22
N GLN A 191 -2.04 1.79 6.71
CA GLN A 191 -2.30 3.21 6.99
C GLN A 191 -2.66 3.48 8.45
N LEU A 192 -3.24 2.50 9.15
CA LEU A 192 -3.46 2.50 10.60
C LEU A 192 -2.15 2.35 11.39
N GLY A 193 -1.05 2.00 10.74
CA GLY A 193 0.28 1.84 11.33
C GLY A 193 0.60 0.41 11.77
N LEU A 194 -0.15 -0.57 11.30
CA LEU A 194 0.14 -1.99 11.53
C LEU A 194 1.20 -2.49 10.56
N ASN A 195 2.03 -3.42 11.00
CA ASN A 195 3.09 -4.01 10.19
C ASN A 195 2.53 -5.19 9.38
N VAL A 196 1.95 -4.90 8.20
CA VAL A 196 1.48 -5.93 7.27
C VAL A 196 2.68 -6.62 6.62
N ASP A 197 2.89 -7.88 6.96
CA ASP A 197 4.09 -8.65 6.61
C ASP A 197 3.85 -9.49 5.35
N GLU A 198 3.94 -8.83 4.20
CA GLU A 198 3.79 -9.50 2.90
C GLU A 198 4.94 -10.46 2.58
N GLU A 199 6.10 -10.32 3.23
CA GLU A 199 7.27 -11.18 3.00
C GLU A 199 7.01 -12.54 3.63
N LEU A 200 6.74 -12.54 4.93
CA LEU A 200 6.37 -13.75 5.65
C LEU A 200 5.14 -14.40 5.03
N ARG A 201 4.14 -13.62 4.61
CA ARG A 201 2.94 -14.16 3.94
C ARG A 201 3.31 -14.93 2.67
N LYS A 202 4.17 -14.36 1.83
CA LYS A 202 4.62 -15.02 0.59
C LYS A 202 5.53 -16.22 0.87
N GLU A 203 6.37 -16.15 1.91
CA GLU A 203 7.25 -17.24 2.34
C GLU A 203 6.45 -18.45 2.82
N ILE A 204 5.48 -18.24 3.72
CA ILE A 204 4.73 -19.36 4.29
C ILE A 204 3.71 -19.93 3.30
N ASN A 205 3.17 -19.11 2.39
CA ASN A 205 2.08 -19.52 1.51
C ASN A 205 2.48 -20.69 0.61
N THR A 206 1.65 -21.71 0.60
CA THR A 206 1.81 -22.87 -0.28
C THR A 206 0.76 -22.84 -1.40
N VAL A 207 0.85 -23.78 -2.34
CA VAL A 207 -0.18 -23.96 -3.36
C VAL A 207 -1.55 -24.23 -2.74
N LYS A 208 -1.58 -24.90 -1.58
CA LYS A 208 -2.80 -25.35 -0.90
C LYS A 208 -3.31 -24.35 0.14
N ASP A 209 -2.39 -23.78 0.91
CA ASP A 209 -2.70 -22.95 2.07
C ASP A 209 -2.19 -21.54 1.79
N LYS A 210 -3.11 -20.62 1.51
CA LYS A 210 -2.82 -19.23 1.16
C LYS A 210 -3.48 -18.33 2.18
N VAL A 211 -2.65 -17.72 3.00
CA VAL A 211 -3.04 -16.73 3.99
C VAL A 211 -3.29 -15.39 3.30
N ASP A 212 -4.40 -14.76 3.64
CA ASP A 212 -4.81 -13.48 3.06
C ASP A 212 -3.99 -12.31 3.62
N LEU A 213 -3.66 -12.36 4.92
CA LEU A 213 -2.92 -11.31 5.62
C LEU A 213 -2.09 -11.87 6.77
N ILE A 214 -0.89 -11.32 6.97
CA ILE A 214 -0.12 -11.47 8.19
C ILE A 214 0.20 -10.09 8.74
N ILE A 215 0.02 -9.90 10.05
CA ILE A 215 0.47 -8.71 10.76
C ILE A 215 1.52 -9.14 11.78
N SER A 216 2.74 -8.65 11.62
CA SER A 216 3.81 -8.91 12.58
C SER A 216 3.70 -7.95 13.76
N THR A 217 3.64 -8.50 14.97
CA THR A 217 3.46 -7.73 16.23
C THR A 217 4.72 -7.70 17.08
N SER A 218 5.57 -8.71 16.94
CA SER A 218 6.94 -8.78 17.44
C SER A 218 7.81 -9.55 16.43
N ASP A 219 9.05 -9.87 16.80
CA ASP A 219 9.94 -10.65 15.93
C ASP A 219 9.37 -12.06 15.64
N ASP A 220 8.70 -12.66 16.62
CA ASP A 220 8.16 -14.02 16.53
C ASP A 220 6.63 -14.06 16.53
N ASP A 221 5.95 -13.01 17.04
CA ASP A 221 4.49 -13.02 17.19
C ASP A 221 3.77 -12.39 15.99
N VAL A 222 2.77 -13.12 15.47
CA VAL A 222 1.97 -12.70 14.32
C VAL A 222 0.47 -12.83 14.57
N ILE A 223 -0.30 -11.96 13.92
CA ILE A 223 -1.74 -12.09 13.75
C ILE A 223 -1.99 -12.56 12.32
N ILE A 224 -2.80 -13.61 12.17
CA ILE A 224 -3.24 -14.09 10.86
C ILE A 224 -4.58 -13.43 10.53
N GLY A 225 -4.68 -12.84 9.34
CA GLY A 225 -5.92 -12.30 8.82
C GLY A 225 -6.55 -13.22 7.77
N GLU A 226 -7.88 -13.40 7.87
CA GLU A 226 -8.69 -14.09 6.88
C GLU A 226 -9.83 -13.17 6.43
N MET A 227 -9.95 -12.94 5.12
CA MET A 227 -10.94 -12.04 4.57
C MET A 227 -12.01 -12.82 3.83
N LYS A 228 -13.27 -12.47 4.07
CA LYS A 228 -14.41 -13.03 3.34
C LYS A 228 -15.25 -11.92 2.77
N THR A 229 -15.61 -12.10 1.51
CA THR A 229 -16.64 -11.31 0.85
C THR A 229 -17.87 -12.20 0.71
N TYR A 230 -19.06 -11.64 0.92
CA TYR A 230 -20.29 -12.41 0.89
C TYR A 230 -21.44 -11.56 0.39
N LYS A 231 -22.36 -12.18 -0.35
CA LYS A 231 -23.50 -11.49 -0.94
C LYS A 231 -24.76 -11.80 -0.14
N GLY A 232 -25.38 -10.77 0.44
CA GLY A 232 -26.75 -10.82 0.96
C GLY A 232 -26.93 -11.65 2.24
N GLY A 233 -26.43 -11.14 3.37
CA GLY A 233 -26.62 -11.69 4.72
C GLY A 233 -25.30 -11.93 5.46
N GLY A 234 -25.38 -12.37 6.71
CA GLY A 234 -24.21 -12.70 7.52
C GLY A 234 -23.43 -13.91 6.99
N TYR A 235 -22.11 -13.86 7.08
CA TYR A 235 -21.25 -15.00 6.80
C TYR A 235 -21.42 -16.06 7.89
N SER A 236 -21.77 -17.29 7.50
CA SER A 236 -22.18 -18.35 8.43
C SER A 236 -21.22 -19.55 8.51
N SER A 237 -20.20 -19.61 7.65
CA SER A 237 -19.38 -20.82 7.48
C SER A 237 -18.20 -20.93 8.46
N TYR A 238 -18.47 -20.95 9.77
CA TYR A 238 -17.45 -21.02 10.82
C TYR A 238 -16.50 -22.22 10.67
N SER A 239 -17.05 -23.41 10.44
CA SER A 239 -16.27 -24.64 10.33
C SER A 239 -15.20 -24.60 9.22
N SER A 240 -15.47 -23.88 8.13
CA SER A 240 -14.51 -23.72 7.04
C SER A 240 -13.37 -22.79 7.44
N ILE A 241 -13.69 -21.68 8.10
CA ILE A 241 -12.70 -20.73 8.63
C ILE A 241 -11.83 -21.39 9.69
N ALA A 242 -12.43 -22.07 10.67
CA ALA A 242 -11.68 -22.75 11.72
C ALA A 242 -10.70 -23.78 11.14
N ARG A 243 -11.12 -24.55 10.12
CA ARG A 243 -10.22 -25.50 9.45
C ARG A 243 -9.08 -24.80 8.71
N GLN A 244 -9.37 -23.75 7.96
CA GLN A 244 -8.37 -22.98 7.20
C GLN A 244 -7.35 -22.35 8.14
N THR A 245 -7.83 -21.63 9.15
CA THR A 245 -7.00 -20.92 10.11
C THR A 245 -6.18 -21.87 10.97
N LYS A 246 -6.68 -23.05 11.38
CA LYS A 246 -5.84 -24.11 12.01
C LYS A 246 -4.71 -24.58 11.10
N SER A 247 -4.91 -24.60 9.79
CA SER A 247 -3.85 -24.94 8.83
C SER A 247 -2.78 -23.84 8.80
N TYR A 248 -3.22 -22.58 8.74
CA TYR A 248 -2.33 -21.42 8.68
C TYR A 248 -1.54 -21.22 9.97
N VAL A 249 -2.15 -21.49 11.12
CA VAL A 249 -1.48 -21.45 12.42
C VAL A 249 -0.32 -22.43 12.44
N LYS A 250 -0.56 -23.69 12.08
CA LYS A 250 0.50 -24.72 12.00
C LYS A 250 1.60 -24.36 11.02
N LEU A 251 1.25 -23.71 9.93
CA LEU A 251 2.20 -23.28 8.91
C LEU A 251 3.11 -22.17 9.43
N CYS A 252 2.56 -21.20 10.18
CA CYS A 252 3.34 -20.17 10.87
C CYS A 252 4.26 -20.78 11.93
N GLU A 253 3.74 -21.69 12.76
CA GLU A 253 4.52 -22.38 13.81
C GLU A 253 5.70 -23.17 13.23
N GLN A 254 5.53 -23.78 12.05
CA GLN A 254 6.61 -24.47 11.34
C GLN A 254 7.72 -23.53 10.87
N HIS A 255 7.42 -22.25 10.66
CA HIS A 255 8.38 -21.20 10.33
C HIS A 255 8.87 -20.44 11.58
N GLY A 256 8.66 -21.02 12.77
CA GLY A 256 9.12 -20.44 14.04
C GLY A 256 8.31 -19.24 14.52
N LYS A 257 7.13 -18.98 13.93
CA LYS A 257 6.27 -17.87 14.30
C LYS A 257 5.18 -18.32 15.27
N ASN A 258 4.92 -17.53 16.29
CA ASN A 258 3.84 -17.72 17.24
C ASN A 258 2.59 -16.96 16.79
N VAL A 259 1.45 -17.63 16.67
CA VAL A 259 0.21 -16.98 16.25
C VAL A 259 -0.59 -16.58 17.48
N THR A 260 -0.63 -15.28 17.76
CA THR A 260 -1.30 -14.76 18.95
C THR A 260 -2.81 -14.65 18.76
N GLN A 261 -3.25 -14.43 17.51
CA GLN A 261 -4.65 -14.17 17.19
C GLN A 261 -4.93 -14.44 15.71
N VAL A 262 -6.16 -14.86 15.43
CA VAL A 262 -6.72 -14.94 14.08
C VAL A 262 -7.79 -13.87 13.95
N LEU A 263 -7.64 -12.97 12.98
CA LEU A 263 -8.59 -11.89 12.69
C LEU A 263 -9.39 -12.24 11.44
N VAL A 264 -10.70 -12.39 11.58
CA VAL A 264 -11.61 -12.66 10.45
C VAL A 264 -12.37 -11.39 10.12
N ILE A 265 -12.31 -10.98 8.86
CA ILE A 265 -12.98 -9.77 8.37
C ILE A 265 -14.00 -10.15 7.29
N ALA A 266 -15.27 -9.79 7.50
CA ALA A 266 -16.37 -10.05 6.57
C ALA A 266 -17.38 -8.90 6.58
N PRO A 267 -18.35 -8.82 5.64
CA PRO A 267 -19.36 -7.77 5.65
C PRO A 267 -20.19 -7.77 6.94
N ASP A 268 -20.59 -8.97 7.34
CA ASP A 268 -21.45 -9.26 8.49
C ASP A 268 -21.27 -10.75 8.87
N PHE A 269 -21.67 -11.13 10.08
CA PHE A 269 -21.59 -12.49 10.62
C PHE A 269 -22.96 -12.93 11.17
N THR A 270 -23.33 -14.19 10.97
CA THR A 270 -24.57 -14.71 11.59
C THR A 270 -24.37 -14.95 13.08
N ASP A 271 -25.44 -14.88 13.88
CA ASP A 271 -25.41 -15.21 15.32
C ASP A 271 -24.75 -16.58 15.59
N ASP A 272 -25.08 -17.61 14.80
CA ASP A 272 -24.46 -18.94 14.89
C ASP A 272 -22.94 -18.91 14.68
N PHE A 273 -22.45 -18.03 13.80
CA PHE A 273 -21.01 -17.88 13.56
C PHE A 273 -20.33 -17.25 14.77
N ILE A 274 -20.94 -16.22 15.34
CA ILE A 274 -20.44 -15.50 16.52
C ILE A 274 -20.37 -16.47 17.70
N GLU A 275 -21.45 -17.20 17.98
CA GLU A 275 -21.51 -18.19 19.05
C GLU A 275 -20.43 -19.26 18.89
N HIS A 276 -20.24 -19.79 17.68
CA HIS A 276 -19.18 -20.77 17.41
C HIS A 276 -17.77 -20.19 17.57
N ALA A 277 -17.54 -18.94 17.19
CA ALA A 277 -16.25 -18.29 17.35
C ALA A 277 -15.90 -18.03 18.83
N GLU A 278 -16.88 -17.66 19.66
CA GLU A 278 -16.68 -17.44 21.09
C GLU A 278 -16.43 -18.73 21.87
N LEU A 279 -17.00 -19.85 21.41
CA LEU A 279 -16.91 -21.14 22.08
C LEU A 279 -15.72 -22.00 21.65
N ASP A 280 -14.96 -21.62 20.62
CA ASP A 280 -13.83 -22.42 20.12
C ASP A 280 -12.60 -22.27 21.02
N PRO A 281 -12.17 -23.32 21.74
CA PRO A 281 -11.03 -23.24 22.64
C PRO A 281 -9.69 -23.38 21.90
N ASP A 282 -9.69 -23.79 20.63
CA ASP A 282 -8.47 -24.17 19.91
C ASP A 282 -7.84 -22.97 19.19
N ILE A 283 -8.62 -21.93 18.88
CA ILE A 283 -8.14 -20.76 18.13
C ILE A 283 -8.67 -19.50 18.79
N ASN A 284 -7.77 -18.56 19.08
CA ASN A 284 -8.13 -17.21 19.48
C ASN A 284 -8.61 -16.40 18.27
N ILE A 285 -9.88 -16.57 17.88
CA ILE A 285 -10.50 -15.86 16.77
C ILE A 285 -11.10 -14.54 17.26
N SER A 286 -10.82 -13.47 16.53
CA SER A 286 -11.55 -12.22 16.62
C SER A 286 -12.22 -11.93 15.29
N ILE A 287 -13.46 -11.48 15.38
CA ILE A 287 -14.27 -11.09 14.23
C ILE A 287 -14.31 -9.57 14.13
N LEU A 288 -14.27 -9.05 12.91
CA LEU A 288 -14.42 -7.63 12.65
C LEU A 288 -15.24 -7.44 11.38
N GLU A 289 -16.36 -6.73 11.51
CA GLU A 289 -17.15 -6.36 10.33
C GLU A 289 -16.37 -5.36 9.47
N ALA A 290 -16.53 -5.48 8.16
CA ALA A 290 -15.87 -4.62 7.17
C ALA A 290 -16.21 -3.14 7.42
N GLN A 291 -17.48 -2.86 7.73
CA GLN A 291 -17.94 -1.53 8.09
C GLN A 291 -17.26 -1.02 9.37
N GLY A 292 -17.11 -1.88 10.38
CA GLY A 292 -16.39 -1.56 11.62
C GLY A 292 -14.92 -1.19 11.39
N LEU A 293 -14.20 -1.95 10.56
CA LEU A 293 -12.82 -1.62 10.18
C LEU A 293 -12.75 -0.26 9.47
N TYR A 294 -13.66 -0.01 8.52
CA TYR A 294 -13.71 1.23 7.78
C TYR A 294 -13.95 2.45 8.69
N GLU A 295 -14.84 2.32 9.68
CA GLU A 295 -15.11 3.37 10.67
C GLU A 295 -13.90 3.65 11.55
N ILE A 296 -13.19 2.60 12.02
CA ILE A 296 -11.92 2.74 12.76
C ILE A 296 -10.90 3.51 11.92
N TYR A 297 -10.73 3.12 10.65
CA TYR A 297 -9.84 3.77 9.70
C TYR A 297 -10.19 5.27 9.51
N GLN A 298 -11.45 5.60 9.31
CA GLN A 298 -11.88 6.99 9.14
C GLN A 298 -11.72 7.83 10.41
N ALA A 299 -12.02 7.26 11.58
CA ALA A 299 -11.78 7.89 12.87
C ALA A 299 -10.28 8.15 13.11
N TYR A 300 -9.41 7.23 12.68
CA TYR A 300 -7.97 7.42 12.73
C TYR A 300 -7.48 8.52 11.78
N LYS A 301 -7.92 8.51 10.51
CA LYS A 301 -7.55 9.53 9.50
C LYS A 301 -7.99 10.93 9.92
N SER A 302 -9.20 11.07 10.48
CA SER A 302 -9.70 12.37 10.97
C SER A 302 -8.86 12.91 12.14
N LYS A 303 -8.51 12.09 13.12
CA LYS A 303 -7.62 12.48 14.23
C LYS A 303 -6.22 12.89 13.76
N LYS A 304 -5.66 12.22 12.75
CA LYS A 304 -4.36 12.59 12.16
C LYS A 304 -4.43 13.95 11.46
N LYS A 305 -5.52 14.23 10.73
CA LYS A 305 -5.77 15.55 10.11
C LYS A 305 -5.95 16.67 11.14
N SER A 306 -6.57 16.41 12.29
CA SER A 306 -6.76 17.41 13.35
C SER A 306 -5.49 17.74 14.16
N LYS A 307 -4.41 16.97 14.01
CA LYS A 307 -3.11 17.22 14.67
C LYS A 307 -2.13 18.04 13.81
N ILE A 308 -2.56 18.53 12.63
CA ILE A 308 -1.76 19.34 11.69
C ILE A 308 -2.31 20.75 11.63
#